data_AF-A0A958RX54-F1
#
_entry.id   AF-A0A958RX54-F1
#
_cell.length_a   1.000
_cell.length_b   1.000
_cell.length_c   1.000
_cell.angle_alpha   90.00
_cell.angle_beta   90.00
_cell.angle_gamma   90.00
#
_symmetry.space_group_name_H-M   'P 1'
#
loop_
_entity.id
_entity.type
_entity.pdbx_description
1 polymer ?
#
loop_
_entity_poly.entity_id
_entity_poly.type
_entity_poly.pdbx_seq_one_letter_code
_entity_poly.pdbx_strand_id
1 'polypeptide(L)'
;FSFTVLTWVSGFDIVYALQDEQFDKAHKLHSIPAALGATGALTVSRILHLTSAACVILAGIYGNVSWGYWVGAGFFCTMLVYQHTLVKPKDLSRVNLAFFTSNGIASLAFAAAVIADLIWLS
;
A
#
# COMPACT_ATOMS: atom_id res chain seq x y z
N PHE A 1 2.23 15.05 2.93
CA PHE A 1 1.88 13.61 2.87
C PHE A 1 0.86 13.25 1.78
N SER A 2 0.11 14.17 1.17
CA SER A 2 -0.92 13.81 0.17
C SER A 2 -0.40 12.96 -0.99
N PHE A 3 0.81 13.25 -1.50
CA PHE A 3 1.42 12.46 -2.58
C PHE A 3 1.84 11.05 -2.13
N THR A 4 2.30 10.89 -0.88
CA THR A 4 2.55 9.60 -0.24
C THR A 4 1.28 8.75 -0.23
N VAL A 5 0.16 9.34 0.20
CA VAL A 5 -1.12 8.64 0.32
C VAL A 5 -1.66 8.28 -1.06
N LEU A 6 -1.60 9.21 -2.02
CA LEU A 6 -2.04 8.98 -3.40
C LEU A 6 -1.32 7.76 -3.99
N THR A 7 0.02 7.77 -3.96
CA THR A 7 0.82 6.70 -4.56
C THR A 7 0.70 5.37 -3.81
N TRP A 8 0.52 5.40 -2.49
CA TRP A 8 0.23 4.20 -1.71
C TRP A 8 -1.11 3.59 -2.05
N VAL A 9 -2.20 4.36 -1.95
CA VAL A 9 -3.55 3.86 -2.19
C VAL A 9 -3.71 3.39 -3.63
N SER A 10 -3.22 4.15 -4.60
CA SER A 10 -3.25 3.73 -6.01
C SER A 10 -2.47 2.43 -6.26
N GLY A 11 -1.34 2.21 -5.59
CA GLY A 11 -0.60 0.96 -5.72
C GLY A 11 -1.35 -0.25 -5.15
N PHE A 12 -2.09 -0.07 -4.05
CA PHE A 12 -2.99 -1.08 -3.48
C PHE A 12 -4.17 -1.39 -4.39
N ASP A 13 -4.85 -0.35 -4.90
CA ASP A 13 -6.02 -0.52 -5.76
C ASP A 13 -5.68 -1.29 -7.03
N ILE A 14 -4.50 -1.06 -7.60
CA ILE A 14 -4.00 -1.84 -8.75
C ILE A 14 -3.82 -3.32 -8.39
N VAL A 15 -3.27 -3.63 -7.21
CA VAL A 15 -3.09 -5.02 -6.76
C VAL A 15 -4.45 -5.69 -6.53
N TYR A 16 -5.41 -4.98 -5.95
CA TYR A 16 -6.74 -5.50 -5.68
C TYR A 16 -7.52 -5.77 -6.98
N ALA A 17 -7.42 -4.85 -7.95
CA ALA A 17 -8.06 -4.95 -9.26
C ALA A 17 -7.52 -6.09 -10.14
N LEU A 18 -6.39 -6.72 -9.77
CA LEU A 18 -5.90 -7.92 -10.48
C LEU A 18 -6.93 -9.05 -10.53
N GLN A 19 -7.82 -9.11 -9.53
CA GLN A 19 -8.89 -10.11 -9.46
C GLN A 19 -9.90 -9.96 -10.61
N ASP A 20 -10.07 -8.74 -11.11
CA ASP A 20 -11.09 -8.39 -12.10
C ASP A 20 -10.54 -8.33 -13.53
N GLU A 21 -9.25 -8.65 -13.75
CA GLU A 21 -8.57 -8.49 -15.05
C GLU A 21 -9.35 -9.13 -16.22
N GLN A 22 -9.78 -10.38 -16.05
CA GLN A 22 -10.50 -11.10 -17.12
C GLN A 22 -11.89 -10.52 -17.37
N PHE A 23 -12.59 -10.15 -16.29
CA PHE A 23 -13.91 -9.55 -16.37
C PHE A 23 -13.85 -8.19 -17.06
N ASP A 24 -12.91 -7.35 -16.67
CA ASP A 24 -12.68 -6.02 -17.24
C ASP A 24 -12.35 -6.10 -18.73
N LYS A 25 -11.46 -7.04 -19.12
CA LYS A 25 -11.13 -7.28 -20.53
C LYS A 25 -12.36 -7.72 -21.34
N ALA A 26 -13.18 -8.62 -20.80
CA ALA A 26 -14.39 -9.10 -21.48
C ALA A 26 -15.45 -8.01 -21.66
N HIS A 27 -15.56 -7.09 -20.70
CA HIS A 27 -16.57 -6.03 -20.69
C HIS A 27 -16.04 -4.67 -21.19
N LYS A 28 -14.78 -4.62 -21.66
CA LYS A 28 -14.09 -3.40 -22.10
C LYS A 28 -14.08 -2.30 -21.03
N LEU A 29 -13.97 -2.70 -19.75
CA LEU A 29 -13.76 -1.77 -18.65
C LEU A 29 -12.29 -1.35 -18.59
N HIS A 30 -12.05 -0.14 -18.10
CA HIS A 30 -10.73 0.46 -18.07
C HIS A 30 -10.07 0.31 -16.69
N SER A 31 -9.19 -0.67 -16.56
CA SER A 31 -8.33 -0.85 -15.39
C SER A 31 -6.87 -1.07 -15.80
N ILE A 32 -5.94 -0.79 -14.89
CA ILE A 32 -4.50 -1.01 -15.13
C ILE A 32 -4.21 -2.50 -15.42
N PRO A 33 -4.78 -3.48 -14.68
CA PRO A 33 -4.68 -4.89 -15.04
C PRO A 33 -5.23 -5.22 -16.43
N ALA A 34 -6.39 -4.66 -16.82
CA ALA A 34 -6.95 -4.89 -18.14
C ALA A 34 -6.04 -4.37 -19.27
N ALA A 35 -5.40 -3.22 -19.06
CA ALA A 35 -4.52 -2.59 -20.04
C ALA A 35 -3.12 -3.23 -20.13
N LEU A 36 -2.52 -3.59 -19.00
CA LEU A 36 -1.11 -4.00 -18.92
C LEU A 36 -0.90 -5.47 -18.55
N GLY A 37 -1.97 -6.20 -18.22
CA GLY A 37 -1.94 -7.53 -17.65
C GLY A 37 -1.34 -7.57 -16.24
N ALA A 38 -1.42 -8.72 -15.58
CA ALA A 38 -0.96 -8.87 -14.20
C ALA A 38 0.49 -8.44 -13.94
N THR A 39 1.43 -8.80 -14.82
CA THR A 39 2.85 -8.44 -14.67
C THR A 39 3.08 -6.94 -14.78
N GLY A 40 2.45 -6.28 -15.76
CA GLY A 40 2.58 -4.84 -15.96
C GLY A 40 1.92 -4.07 -14.83
N ALA A 41 0.72 -4.47 -14.42
CA ALA A 41 0.01 -3.88 -13.28
C ALA A 41 0.81 -3.98 -11.97
N LEU A 42 1.36 -5.15 -11.65
CA LEU A 42 2.23 -5.31 -10.48
C LEU A 42 3.50 -4.46 -10.56
N THR A 43 4.04 -4.23 -11.77
CA THR A 43 5.19 -3.34 -11.96
C THR A 43 4.83 -1.88 -11.67
N VAL A 44 3.69 -1.40 -12.18
CA VAL A 44 3.18 -0.06 -11.87
C VAL A 44 2.94 0.11 -10.37
N SER A 45 2.28 -0.88 -9.73
CA SER A 45 2.06 -0.87 -8.28
C SER A 45 3.36 -0.79 -7.48
N ARG A 46 4.42 -1.52 -7.88
CA ARG A 46 5.74 -1.43 -7.24
C ARG A 46 6.35 -0.05 -7.35
N ILE A 47 6.30 0.58 -8.52
CA ILE A 47 6.83 1.94 -8.73
C ILE A 47 6.09 2.94 -7.83
N LEU A 48 4.77 2.85 -7.77
CA LEU A 48 3.95 3.71 -6.90
C LEU A 48 4.30 3.51 -5.42
N HIS A 49 4.45 2.26 -4.96
CA HIS A 49 4.82 1.98 -3.58
C HIS A 49 6.25 2.41 -3.24
N LEU A 50 7.21 2.25 -4.15
CA LEU A 50 8.56 2.79 -3.98
C LEU A 50 8.54 4.32 -3.88
N THR A 51 7.69 4.98 -4.68
CA THR A 51 7.50 6.43 -4.62
C THR A 51 6.92 6.84 -3.26
N SER A 52 5.90 6.13 -2.76
CA SER A 52 5.32 6.38 -1.45
C SER A 52 6.36 6.21 -0.32
N ALA A 53 7.11 5.11 -0.34
CA ALA A 53 8.19 4.85 0.61
C ALA A 53 9.26 5.96 0.59
N ALA A 54 9.70 6.38 -0.60
CA ALA A 54 10.64 7.47 -0.75
C ALA A 54 10.10 8.78 -0.14
N CYS A 55 8.83 9.12 -0.38
CA CYS A 55 8.22 10.30 0.21
C CYS A 55 8.17 10.26 1.74
N VAL A 56 7.87 9.10 2.35
CA VAL A 56 7.92 8.93 3.81
C VAL A 56 9.35 9.10 4.33
N ILE A 57 10.31 8.42 3.72
CA ILE A 57 11.71 8.49 4.16
C ILE A 57 12.23 9.93 4.08
N LEU A 58 11.99 10.62 2.95
CA LEU A 58 12.40 12.01 2.77
C LEU A 58 11.73 12.94 3.78
N ALA A 59 10.43 12.76 4.06
CA ALA A 59 9.76 13.55 5.09
C ALA A 59 10.38 13.35 6.48
N GLY A 60 10.83 12.14 6.82
CA GLY A 60 11.57 11.88 8.06
C GLY A 60 12.93 12.58 8.12
N ILE A 61 13.70 12.54 7.02
CA ILE A 61 15.03 13.18 6.93
C ILE A 61 14.92 14.70 7.12
N TYR A 62 13.96 15.34 6.44
CA TYR A 62 13.83 16.80 6.45
C TYR A 62 12.93 17.36 7.56
N GLY A 63 12.12 16.52 8.21
CA GLY A 63 11.03 16.96 9.09
C GLY A 63 11.36 17.13 10.57
N ASN A 64 12.61 16.98 11.00
CA ASN A 64 13.02 16.97 12.42
C ASN A 64 12.08 16.12 13.30
N VAL A 65 11.90 14.86 12.90
CA VAL A 65 10.93 13.93 13.49
C VAL A 65 11.52 13.13 14.67
N SER A 66 10.66 12.62 15.55
CA SER A 66 11.07 11.75 16.66
C SER A 66 11.39 10.31 16.20
N TRP A 67 12.00 9.51 17.08
CA TRP A 67 12.29 8.09 16.79
C TRP A 67 11.03 7.26 16.49
N GLY A 68 9.89 7.63 17.08
CA GLY A 68 8.61 6.96 16.83
C GLY A 68 8.15 7.07 15.37
N TYR A 69 8.45 8.18 14.72
CA TYR A 69 8.20 8.33 13.28
C TYR A 69 8.94 7.27 12.47
N TRP A 70 10.22 7.04 12.77
CA TRP A 70 11.05 6.08 12.05
C TRP A 70 10.59 4.63 12.24
N VAL A 71 10.07 4.30 13.43
CA VAL A 71 9.43 3.01 13.67
C VAL A 71 8.17 2.86 12.80
N GLY A 72 7.31 3.88 12.77
CA GLY A 72 6.13 3.89 11.90
C GLY A 72 6.47 3.81 10.42
N ALA A 73 7.48 4.55 9.97
CA ALA A 73 7.97 4.53 8.59
C ALA A 73 8.55 3.17 8.19
N GLY A 74 9.34 2.54 9.06
CA GLY A 74 9.88 1.20 8.85
C GLY A 74 8.77 0.15 8.77
N PHE A 75 7.79 0.23 9.67
CA PHE A 75 6.61 -0.63 9.65
C PHE A 75 5.81 -0.47 8.33
N PHE A 76 5.52 0.77 7.94
CA PHE A 76 4.83 1.09 6.69
C PHE A 76 5.56 0.52 5.46
N CYS A 77 6.87 0.78 5.33
CA CYS A 77 7.67 0.27 4.22
C CYS A 77 7.69 -1.27 4.18
N THR A 78 7.77 -1.91 5.35
CA THR A 78 7.72 -3.38 5.45
C THR A 78 6.40 -3.94 4.93
N MET A 79 5.27 -3.30 5.25
CA MET A 79 3.96 -3.70 4.72
C MET A 79 3.87 -3.54 3.20
N LEU A 80 4.41 -2.46 2.63
CA LEU A 80 4.46 -2.27 1.18
C LEU A 80 5.26 -3.40 0.48
N VAL A 81 6.35 -3.86 1.08
CA VAL A 81 7.13 -4.98 0.54
C VAL A 81 6.35 -6.29 0.71
N TYR A 82 5.81 -6.54 1.90
CA TYR A 82 5.13 -7.78 2.26
C TYR A 82 4.03 -8.15 1.26
N GLN A 83 3.15 -7.21 0.90
CA GLN A 83 2.10 -7.48 -0.08
C GLN A 83 2.62 -7.91 -1.47
N HIS A 84 3.75 -7.36 -1.92
CA HIS A 84 4.39 -7.72 -3.20
C HIS A 84 5.08 -9.09 -3.14
N THR A 85 5.38 -9.60 -1.94
CA THR A 85 5.85 -10.99 -1.77
C THR A 85 4.70 -12.00 -1.81
N LEU A 86 3.49 -11.58 -1.40
CA LEU A 86 2.29 -12.42 -1.38
C LEU A 86 1.62 -12.55 -2.75
N VAL A 87 1.55 -11.45 -3.50
CA VAL A 87 0.85 -11.41 -4.79
C VAL A 87 1.83 -11.59 -5.93
N LYS A 88 1.62 -12.62 -6.75
CA LYS A 88 2.46 -12.92 -7.92
C LYS A 88 1.60 -12.90 -9.18
N PRO A 89 2.15 -12.55 -10.36
CA PRO A 89 1.36 -12.50 -11.59
C PRO A 89 0.64 -13.82 -11.95
N LYS A 90 1.16 -14.95 -11.47
CA LYS A 90 0.61 -16.30 -11.71
C LYS A 90 -0.16 -16.89 -10.51
N ASP A 91 -0.18 -16.18 -9.38
CA ASP A 91 -0.83 -16.63 -8.15
C ASP A 91 -1.43 -15.41 -7.42
N LEU A 92 -2.73 -15.22 -7.65
CA LEU A 92 -3.54 -14.16 -7.04
C LEU A 92 -4.32 -14.66 -5.82
N SER A 93 -4.13 -15.91 -5.38
CA SER A 93 -4.89 -16.51 -4.28
C SER A 93 -4.79 -15.74 -2.96
N ARG A 94 -3.74 -14.92 -2.81
CA ARG A 94 -3.44 -14.13 -1.61
C ARG A 94 -3.70 -12.63 -1.77
N VAL A 95 -4.35 -12.17 -2.84
CA VAL A 95 -4.67 -10.75 -3.03
C VAL A 95 -5.53 -10.21 -1.88
N ASN A 96 -6.59 -10.93 -1.50
CA ASN A 96 -7.43 -10.53 -0.37
C ASN A 96 -6.66 -10.51 0.95
N LEU A 97 -5.78 -11.49 1.20
CA LEU A 97 -4.93 -11.48 2.39
C LEU A 97 -4.00 -10.24 2.39
N ALA A 98 -3.36 -9.94 1.27
CA ALA A 98 -2.48 -8.78 1.14
C ALA A 98 -3.24 -7.47 1.39
N PHE A 99 -4.46 -7.35 0.84
CA PHE A 99 -5.34 -6.20 1.02
C PHE A 99 -5.83 -6.05 2.47
N PHE A 100 -6.41 -7.11 3.05
CA PHE A 100 -6.94 -7.10 4.41
C PHE A 100 -5.85 -6.93 5.47
N THR A 101 -4.68 -7.53 5.27
CA THR A 101 -3.58 -7.40 6.22
C THR A 101 -3.07 -5.96 6.23
N SER A 102 -2.91 -5.35 5.06
CA SER A 102 -2.38 -3.99 4.98
C SER A 102 -3.38 -2.95 5.46
N ASN A 103 -4.65 -3.03 5.03
CA ASN A 103 -5.69 -2.13 5.50
C ASN A 103 -6.06 -2.39 6.96
N GLY A 104 -6.24 -3.65 7.35
CA GLY A 104 -6.61 -4.03 8.72
C GLY A 104 -5.54 -3.66 9.74
N ILE A 105 -4.26 -3.95 9.47
CA ILE A 105 -3.20 -3.54 10.40
C ILE A 105 -3.03 -2.02 10.39
N ALA A 106 -3.11 -1.33 9.25
CA ALA A 106 -3.03 0.12 9.21
C ALA A 106 -4.15 0.77 10.05
N SER A 107 -5.39 0.29 9.93
CA SER A 107 -6.52 0.78 10.73
C SER A 107 -6.33 0.51 12.23
N LEU A 108 -5.88 -0.68 12.62
CA LEU A 108 -5.61 -1.02 14.02
C LEU A 108 -4.45 -0.21 14.60
N ALA A 109 -3.37 -0.04 13.85
CA ALA A 109 -2.23 0.77 14.24
C ALA A 109 -2.62 2.24 14.43
N PHE A 110 -3.43 2.78 13.51
CA PHE A 110 -3.98 4.13 13.63
C PHE A 110 -4.88 4.27 14.86
N ALA A 111 -5.83 3.35 15.06
CA ALA A 111 -6.71 3.35 16.22
C ALA A 111 -5.92 3.28 17.54
N ALA A 112 -4.93 2.41 17.63
CA ALA A 112 -4.06 2.29 18.79
C ALA A 112 -3.26 3.57 19.05
N ALA A 113 -2.72 4.20 18.01
CA ALA A 113 -1.99 5.46 18.14
C ALA A 113 -2.89 6.60 18.64
N VAL A 114 -4.12 6.72 18.11
CA VAL A 114 -5.10 7.71 18.58
C VAL A 114 -5.50 7.46 20.03
N ILE A 115 -5.76 6.21 20.42
CA ILE A 115 -6.09 5.86 21.82
C ILE A 115 -4.91 6.20 22.74
N ALA A 116 -3.69 5.87 22.35
CA ALA A 116 -2.50 6.17 23.13
C ALA A 116 -2.29 7.69 23.31
N ASP A 117 -2.50 8.48 22.26
CA ASP A 117 -2.42 9.94 22.32
C ASP A 117 -3.50 10.54 23.25
N LEU A 118 -4.73 10.04 23.18
CA LEU A 118 -5.82 10.46 24.06
C LEU A 118 -5.53 10.16 25.54
N ILE A 119 -4.95 8.99 25.84
CA ILE A 119 -4.55 8.61 27.21
C ILE A 119 -3.35 9.43 27.68
N TRP A 120 -2.42 9.75 26.78
CA TRP A 120 -1.24 10.55 27.12
C TRP A 120 -1.60 12.02 27.42
N LEU A 121 -2.63 12.54 26.76
CA LEU A 121 -3.13 13.90 26.95
C LEU A 121 -4.14 14.04 28.12
N SER A 122 -4.58 12.93 28.71
CA SER A 122 -5.48 12.87 29.88
C SER A 122 -4.73 12.72 31.20
#